data_AF-A0A9P9XCC3-F1
#
_entry.id   AF-A0A9P9XCC3-F1
#
_cell.length_a   1.000
_cell.length_b   1.000
_cell.length_c   1.000
_cell.angle_alpha   90.00
_cell.angle_beta   90.00
_cell.angle_gamma   90.00
#
_symmetry.space_group_name_H-M   'P 1'
#
loop_
_entity.id
_entity.type
_entity.pdbx_description
1 polymer ?
#
loop_
_entity_poly.entity_id
_entity_poly.type
_entity_poly.pdbx_seq_one_letter_code
_entity_poly.pdbx_strand_id
1 'polypeptide(L)'
;MGGTITRKNIRTLSTKELDDLVRAFHGIQQLPPHDPNSFFTIAGYHGEPFRGAGYANPAWWGGYCNHGNVLFPTWHRGYLLRLEKALQSQVPGVALPYWDETEKESLEHGIPPIFLQRKYKFSDTGKEISNPLFSYTFQARIQDRLDPIPDADYTKPAGYETVRYPFSGLVGPKDKNKTWVHNNSLHEMGEKATNKMLNDNITTWLTKSSFLNSDGKRQSAGVKDKYYHCLDAPNYTVFSNTTSAQQWNDEGLQEPGFKSVVPLESPHNLIHLAVGGFDLPGSNSDQIGDANGDMGENDTAAFDPIFYFHHCFIDLMFWRWQKKHNKEHSLEIIQGYPGTNSVDNQGPTPGVAGGTWLTLDSPLDPFRNPHGADKAMTSRDVVNIAELGYVYDYPEPPTRVGEPHGPSPVLTVSGINRAAIGGSFVVSAWATLKSGEKVLVGTEAVLSRWHVSGCKNCQNHLEVRTHIPVEGWTKKDTDKMEFEIGLHTRNLSGVPKDGRGEGVQKPRFSLETDHL
;
A
#
# COMPACT_ATOMS: atom_id res chain seq x y z
N MET A 1 0.74 -32.58 9.66
CA MET A 1 0.78 -31.18 10.14
C MET A 1 2.24 -30.81 10.25
N GLY A 2 2.71 -29.91 9.38
CA GLY A 2 4.08 -29.39 9.47
C GLY A 2 4.21 -28.51 10.72
N GLY A 3 5.41 -28.44 11.29
CA GLY A 3 5.66 -27.61 12.47
C GLY A 3 5.39 -26.12 12.20
N THR A 4 5.18 -25.35 13.27
CA THR A 4 5.06 -23.90 13.21
C THR A 4 6.29 -23.27 12.58
N ILE A 5 6.12 -22.48 11.53
CA ILE A 5 7.21 -21.74 10.88
C ILE A 5 7.35 -20.34 11.48
N THR A 6 8.54 -19.76 11.40
CA THR A 6 8.80 -18.39 11.85
C THR A 6 9.04 -17.50 10.65
N ARG A 7 8.16 -16.51 10.42
CA ARG A 7 8.40 -15.41 9.50
C ARG A 7 9.35 -14.43 10.16
N LYS A 8 10.48 -14.20 9.51
CA LYS A 8 11.57 -13.34 10.00
C LYS A 8 11.70 -12.08 9.17
N ASN A 9 12.39 -11.09 9.69
CA ASN A 9 12.85 -9.98 8.86
C ASN A 9 13.79 -10.50 7.76
N ILE A 10 13.56 -10.11 6.51
CA ILE A 10 14.38 -10.53 5.37
C ILE A 10 15.87 -10.17 5.54
N ARG A 11 16.18 -9.07 6.26
CA ARG A 11 17.57 -8.66 6.52
C ARG A 11 18.29 -9.55 7.52
N THR A 12 17.55 -10.29 8.35
CA THR A 12 18.13 -11.13 9.41
C THR A 12 18.12 -12.62 9.04
N LEU A 13 17.67 -12.97 7.84
CA LEU A 13 17.74 -14.34 7.34
C LEU A 13 19.19 -14.82 7.30
N SER A 14 19.39 -16.07 7.73
CA SER A 14 20.64 -16.78 7.46
C SER A 14 20.81 -17.00 5.96
N THR A 15 22.05 -17.23 5.53
CA THR A 15 22.37 -17.52 4.12
C THR A 15 21.57 -18.70 3.57
N LYS A 16 21.37 -19.75 4.39
CA LYS A 16 20.55 -20.91 4.00
C LYS A 16 19.08 -20.52 3.81
N GLU A 17 18.50 -19.75 4.72
CA GLU A 17 17.10 -19.31 4.60
C GLU A 17 16.90 -18.44 3.36
N LEU A 18 17.86 -17.57 3.03
CA LEU A 18 17.82 -16.75 1.82
C LEU A 18 17.96 -17.62 0.55
N ASP A 19 18.86 -18.60 0.54
CA ASP A 19 19.00 -19.56 -0.56
C ASP A 19 17.68 -20.35 -0.79
N ASP A 20 17.07 -20.84 0.28
CA ASP A 20 15.80 -21.57 0.23
C ASP A 20 14.65 -20.68 -0.28
N LEU A 21 14.57 -19.43 0.19
CA LEU A 21 13.61 -18.44 -0.27
C LEU A 21 13.76 -18.14 -1.77
N VAL A 22 14.98 -17.86 -2.22
CA VAL A 22 15.26 -17.55 -3.63
C VAL A 22 14.95 -18.76 -4.51
N ARG A 23 15.24 -20.00 -4.08
CA ARG A 23 14.82 -21.22 -4.79
C ARG A 23 13.30 -21.33 -4.89
N ALA A 24 12.59 -21.06 -3.79
CA ALA A 24 11.15 -21.19 -3.76
C ALA A 24 10.46 -20.21 -4.72
N PHE A 25 10.87 -18.93 -4.68
CA PHE A 25 10.38 -17.90 -5.60
C PHE A 25 10.76 -18.23 -7.04
N HIS A 26 12.00 -18.63 -7.30
CA HIS A 26 12.42 -19.06 -8.64
C HIS A 26 11.53 -20.19 -9.15
N GLY A 27 11.28 -21.23 -8.34
CA GLY A 27 10.44 -22.37 -8.71
C GLY A 27 9.03 -21.96 -9.11
N ILE A 28 8.32 -21.17 -8.28
CA ILE A 28 6.94 -20.76 -8.60
C ILE A 28 6.85 -19.79 -9.78
N GLN A 29 7.91 -19.03 -10.06
CA GLN A 29 8.02 -18.17 -11.24
C GLN A 29 8.39 -18.94 -12.52
N GLN A 30 8.75 -20.22 -12.44
CA GLN A 30 8.93 -21.10 -13.61
C GLN A 30 7.71 -21.97 -13.92
N LEU A 31 6.75 -22.09 -13.00
CA LEU A 31 5.53 -22.85 -13.24
C LEU A 31 4.68 -22.20 -14.35
N PRO A 32 3.98 -22.99 -15.19
CA PRO A 32 3.13 -22.43 -16.24
C PRO A 32 2.11 -21.41 -15.70
N PRO A 33 1.76 -20.35 -16.46
CA PRO A 33 0.91 -19.26 -15.95
C PRO A 33 -0.52 -19.66 -15.60
N HIS A 34 -0.96 -20.88 -15.95
CA HIS A 34 -2.26 -21.45 -15.59
C HIS A 34 -2.16 -22.47 -14.44
N ASP A 35 -0.94 -22.81 -13.99
CA ASP A 35 -0.74 -23.61 -12.80
C ASP A 35 -1.23 -22.79 -11.58
N PRO A 36 -2.09 -23.35 -10.72
CA PRO A 36 -2.62 -22.62 -9.58
C PRO A 36 -1.52 -22.10 -8.65
N ASN A 37 -0.38 -22.79 -8.54
CA ASN A 37 0.78 -22.41 -7.72
C ASN A 37 1.77 -21.49 -8.45
N SER A 38 1.55 -21.17 -9.72
CA SER A 38 2.41 -20.21 -10.42
C SER A 38 2.33 -18.84 -9.79
N PHE A 39 3.47 -18.14 -9.78
CA PHE A 39 3.52 -16.74 -9.36
C PHE A 39 2.56 -15.89 -10.20
N PHE A 40 2.47 -16.13 -11.52
CA PHE A 40 1.53 -15.42 -12.40
C PHE A 40 0.08 -15.53 -11.93
N THR A 41 -0.39 -16.75 -11.64
CA THR A 41 -1.77 -16.97 -11.20
C THR A 41 -2.02 -16.34 -9.83
N ILE A 42 -1.09 -16.51 -8.88
CA ILE A 42 -1.25 -15.99 -7.52
C ILE A 42 -1.20 -14.46 -7.52
N ALA A 43 -0.20 -13.84 -8.15
CA ALA A 43 -0.12 -12.39 -8.37
C ALA A 43 -1.41 -11.87 -9.01
N GLY A 44 -1.89 -12.61 -10.01
CA GLY A 44 -3.11 -12.32 -10.71
C GLY A 44 -4.39 -12.37 -9.87
N TYR A 45 -4.40 -12.83 -8.62
CA TYR A 45 -5.59 -12.72 -7.76
C TYR A 45 -5.84 -11.30 -7.26
N HIS A 46 -4.80 -10.47 -7.13
CA HIS A 46 -4.92 -9.14 -6.57
C HIS A 46 -5.77 -8.21 -7.45
N GLY A 47 -5.31 -7.95 -8.67
CA GLY A 47 -5.88 -6.99 -9.61
C GLY A 47 -6.13 -7.59 -10.98
N GLU A 48 -5.26 -7.32 -11.94
CA GLU A 48 -5.29 -7.93 -13.27
C GLU A 48 -4.72 -9.37 -13.27
N PRO A 49 -5.16 -10.25 -14.19
CA PRO A 49 -6.19 -10.02 -15.20
C PRO A 49 -7.58 -9.95 -14.58
N PHE A 50 -8.34 -8.90 -14.87
CA PHE A 50 -9.67 -8.71 -14.30
C PHE A 50 -10.64 -9.82 -14.68
N ARG A 51 -11.68 -10.00 -13.84
CA ARG A 51 -12.70 -11.02 -13.99
C ARG A 51 -14.06 -10.57 -13.45
N GLY A 52 -15.08 -11.40 -13.63
CA GLY A 52 -16.44 -11.12 -13.16
C GLY A 52 -17.00 -9.84 -13.78
N ALA A 53 -17.80 -9.09 -13.01
CA ALA A 53 -18.40 -7.84 -13.48
C ALA A 53 -17.34 -6.79 -13.86
N GLY A 54 -16.18 -6.78 -13.18
CA GLY A 54 -15.07 -5.87 -13.48
C GLY A 54 -14.20 -6.27 -14.67
N TYR A 55 -14.51 -7.35 -15.38
CA TYR A 55 -13.71 -7.82 -16.53
C TYR A 55 -13.56 -6.77 -17.63
N ALA A 56 -14.62 -5.99 -17.91
CA ALA A 56 -14.64 -4.94 -18.92
C ALA A 56 -15.48 -3.73 -18.49
N ASN A 57 -15.79 -3.62 -17.19
CA ASN A 57 -16.63 -2.56 -16.65
C ASN A 57 -15.91 -1.85 -15.49
N PRO A 58 -15.52 -0.57 -15.66
CA PRO A 58 -14.79 0.16 -14.63
C PRO A 58 -15.65 0.52 -13.42
N ALA A 59 -16.94 0.19 -13.43
CA ALA A 59 -17.81 0.31 -12.27
C ALA A 59 -17.59 -0.76 -11.19
N TRP A 60 -16.85 -1.82 -11.50
CA TRP A 60 -16.61 -2.94 -10.59
C TRP A 60 -15.11 -3.17 -10.47
N TRP A 61 -14.67 -3.66 -9.32
CA TRP A 61 -13.31 -4.14 -9.20
C TRP A 61 -13.22 -5.56 -9.78
N GLY A 62 -12.34 -5.75 -10.76
CA GLY A 62 -12.16 -7.04 -11.41
C GLY A 62 -11.15 -7.96 -10.72
N GLY A 63 -10.46 -7.48 -9.69
CA GLY A 63 -9.54 -8.25 -8.84
C GLY A 63 -10.22 -8.74 -7.57
N TYR A 64 -9.59 -9.66 -6.85
CA TYR A 64 -10.14 -10.16 -5.58
C TYR A 64 -9.70 -9.35 -4.36
N CYS A 65 -8.66 -8.51 -4.48
CA CYS A 65 -8.16 -7.77 -3.32
C CYS A 65 -9.23 -6.88 -2.70
N ASN A 66 -9.16 -6.66 -1.38
CA ASN A 66 -10.04 -5.79 -0.63
C ASN A 66 -9.27 -4.55 -0.16
N HIS A 67 -9.72 -3.37 -0.58
CA HIS A 67 -9.20 -2.06 -0.18
C HIS A 67 -10.33 -1.12 0.24
N GLY A 68 -10.03 -0.21 1.16
CA GLY A 68 -10.98 0.76 1.72
C GLY A 68 -12.17 0.10 2.42
N ASN A 69 -12.00 -1.14 2.89
CA ASN A 69 -13.04 -1.87 3.60
C ASN A 69 -12.44 -2.81 4.67
N VAL A 70 -13.29 -3.27 5.58
CA VAL A 70 -12.90 -4.06 6.77
C VAL A 70 -12.27 -5.42 6.49
N LEU A 71 -12.29 -5.90 5.25
CA LEU A 71 -11.64 -7.13 4.83
C LEU A 71 -10.18 -6.91 4.39
N PHE A 72 -9.68 -5.66 4.34
CA PHE A 72 -8.30 -5.36 3.91
C PHE A 72 -7.24 -6.19 4.66
N PRO A 73 -7.15 -6.17 6.01
CA PRO A 73 -6.09 -6.91 6.71
C PRO A 73 -6.23 -8.43 6.55
N THR A 74 -7.45 -8.96 6.66
CA THR A 74 -7.70 -10.41 6.67
C THR A 74 -7.60 -11.04 5.28
N TRP A 75 -8.05 -10.34 4.23
CA TRP A 75 -7.87 -10.79 2.86
C TRP A 75 -6.38 -10.89 2.50
N HIS A 76 -5.59 -9.86 2.82
CA HIS A 76 -4.16 -9.87 2.55
C HIS A 76 -3.43 -10.94 3.38
N ARG A 77 -3.80 -11.18 4.64
CA ARG A 77 -3.30 -12.34 5.42
C ARG A 77 -3.59 -13.67 4.72
N GLY A 78 -4.82 -13.88 4.25
CA GLY A 78 -5.20 -15.06 3.47
C GLY A 78 -4.38 -15.19 2.16
N TYR A 79 -4.08 -14.06 1.53
CA TYR A 79 -3.30 -14.00 0.31
C TYR A 79 -1.84 -14.41 0.52
N LEU A 80 -1.20 -13.93 1.60
CA LEU A 80 0.15 -14.34 1.99
C LEU A 80 0.23 -15.84 2.26
N LEU A 81 -0.76 -16.41 2.95
CA LEU A 81 -0.83 -17.87 3.18
C LEU A 81 -0.93 -18.66 1.86
N ARG A 82 -1.66 -18.13 0.88
CA ARG A 82 -1.77 -18.76 -0.45
C ARG A 82 -0.43 -18.77 -1.17
N LEU A 83 0.32 -17.67 -1.15
CA LEU A 83 1.67 -17.61 -1.74
C LEU A 83 2.64 -18.51 -0.98
N GLU A 84 2.67 -18.45 0.35
CA GLU A 84 3.58 -19.22 1.19
C GLU A 84 3.40 -20.73 0.98
N LYS A 85 2.16 -21.22 0.82
CA LYS A 85 1.89 -22.60 0.42
C LYS A 85 2.47 -22.97 -0.95
N ALA A 86 2.44 -22.04 -1.92
CA ALA A 86 3.06 -22.27 -3.22
C ALA A 86 4.59 -22.31 -3.11
N LEU A 87 5.20 -21.41 -2.34
CA LEU A 87 6.63 -21.43 -2.05
C LEU A 87 7.05 -22.75 -1.38
N GLN A 88 6.26 -23.23 -0.41
CA GLN A 88 6.50 -24.50 0.29
C GLN A 88 6.35 -25.73 -0.61
N SER A 89 5.60 -25.64 -1.71
CA SER A 89 5.56 -26.70 -2.73
C SER A 89 6.88 -26.86 -3.47
N GLN A 90 7.70 -25.81 -3.51
CA GLN A 90 9.03 -25.82 -4.12
C GLN A 90 10.12 -26.13 -3.09
N VAL A 91 10.03 -25.52 -1.90
CA VAL A 91 10.97 -25.72 -0.79
C VAL A 91 10.20 -25.95 0.52
N PRO A 92 10.03 -27.21 0.96
CA PRO A 92 9.28 -27.53 2.16
C PRO A 92 9.82 -26.79 3.40
N GLY A 93 8.91 -26.14 4.15
CA GLY A 93 9.25 -25.44 5.40
C GLY A 93 9.79 -24.02 5.23
N VAL A 94 9.92 -23.51 4.00
CA VAL A 94 10.23 -22.08 3.78
C VAL A 94 9.13 -21.20 4.36
N ALA A 95 9.53 -20.10 5.00
CA ALA A 95 8.64 -19.07 5.52
C ALA A 95 8.79 -17.81 4.68
N LEU A 96 7.68 -17.11 4.43
CA LEU A 96 7.70 -15.81 3.77
C LEU A 96 8.20 -14.75 4.75
N PRO A 97 9.38 -14.14 4.55
CA PRO A 97 9.86 -13.11 5.46
C PRO A 97 9.15 -11.78 5.21
N TYR A 98 9.26 -10.87 6.16
CA TYR A 98 8.78 -9.49 6.04
C TYR A 98 9.92 -8.52 5.78
N TRP A 99 9.65 -7.41 5.11
CA TRP A 99 10.55 -6.26 5.06
C TRP A 99 10.15 -5.28 6.17
N ASP A 100 10.97 -5.14 7.22
CA ASP A 100 10.66 -4.16 8.28
C ASP A 100 10.88 -2.74 7.76
N GLU A 101 9.80 -2.04 7.46
CA GLU A 101 9.85 -0.68 6.92
C GLU A 101 10.14 0.37 8.00
N THR A 102 10.17 -0.05 9.28
CA THR A 102 10.41 0.83 10.43
C THR A 102 11.77 0.62 11.10
N GLU A 103 12.52 -0.39 10.67
CA GLU A 103 13.87 -0.67 11.17
C GLU A 103 14.88 0.39 10.74
N LYS A 104 15.96 0.55 11.53
CA LYS A 104 16.99 1.57 11.28
C LYS A 104 17.55 1.48 9.86
N GLU A 105 17.85 0.27 9.39
CA GLU A 105 18.41 0.00 8.07
C GLU A 105 17.46 0.45 6.95
N SER A 106 16.15 0.31 7.11
CA SER A 106 15.16 0.79 6.13
C SER A 106 15.05 2.31 6.15
N LEU A 107 15.10 2.92 7.34
CA LEU A 107 15.05 4.38 7.49
C LEU A 107 16.29 5.09 6.92
N GLU A 108 17.46 4.45 7.02
CA GLU A 108 18.74 5.04 6.57
C GLU A 108 19.13 4.65 5.14
N HIS A 109 18.67 3.48 4.66
CA HIS A 109 19.16 2.90 3.41
C HIS A 109 18.09 2.37 2.45
N GLY A 110 16.80 2.47 2.79
CA GLY A 110 15.69 2.06 1.91
C GLY A 110 15.48 0.55 1.89
N ILE A 111 15.22 -0.03 0.73
CA ILE A 111 14.82 -1.46 0.63
C ILE A 111 15.99 -2.43 0.91
N PRO A 112 15.68 -3.67 1.33
CA PRO A 112 16.69 -4.72 1.48
C PRO A 112 17.48 -4.95 0.18
N PRO A 113 18.83 -5.08 0.24
CA PRO A 113 19.69 -5.16 -0.94
C PRO A 113 19.34 -6.26 -1.93
N ILE A 114 18.72 -7.36 -1.46
CA ILE A 114 18.28 -8.45 -2.34
C ILE A 114 17.27 -7.98 -3.39
N PHE A 115 16.50 -6.93 -3.12
CA PHE A 115 15.55 -6.38 -4.08
C PHE A 115 16.19 -5.46 -5.13
N LEU A 116 17.49 -5.14 -4.99
CA LEU A 116 18.24 -4.23 -5.87
C LEU A 116 19.21 -4.96 -6.80
N GLN A 117 19.36 -6.27 -6.64
CA GLN A 117 20.37 -7.08 -7.33
C GLN A 117 19.72 -7.94 -8.41
N ARG A 118 20.12 -7.78 -9.68
CA ARG A 118 19.58 -8.57 -10.81
C ARG A 118 19.97 -10.05 -10.79
N LYS A 119 21.09 -10.39 -10.15
CA LYS A 119 21.64 -11.74 -10.10
C LYS A 119 21.74 -12.21 -8.66
N TYR A 120 21.55 -13.50 -8.46
CA TYR A 120 21.73 -14.16 -7.17
C TYR A 120 22.60 -15.40 -7.34
N LYS A 121 23.58 -15.57 -6.45
CA LYS A 121 24.48 -16.72 -6.44
C LYS A 121 24.25 -17.53 -5.17
N PHE A 122 23.80 -18.77 -5.32
CA PHE A 122 23.55 -19.67 -4.21
C PHE A 122 24.84 -20.00 -3.46
N SER A 123 24.79 -19.93 -2.13
CA SER A 123 25.97 -20.14 -1.30
C SER A 123 26.44 -21.60 -1.27
N ASP A 124 25.50 -22.53 -1.35
CA ASP A 124 25.74 -23.96 -1.21
C ASP A 124 26.18 -24.65 -2.52
N THR A 125 25.75 -24.14 -3.67
CA THR A 125 26.07 -24.71 -4.99
C THR A 125 26.98 -23.82 -5.83
N GLY A 126 27.10 -22.53 -5.49
CA GLY A 126 27.79 -21.54 -6.31
C GLY A 126 27.10 -21.20 -7.63
N LYS A 127 25.92 -21.77 -7.92
CA LYS A 127 25.15 -21.51 -9.14
C LYS A 127 24.59 -20.09 -9.11
N GLU A 128 24.73 -19.37 -10.21
CA GLU A 128 24.15 -18.04 -10.40
C GLU A 128 22.88 -18.10 -11.26
N ILE A 129 21.86 -17.33 -10.87
CA ILE A 129 20.59 -17.18 -11.59
C ILE A 129 20.20 -15.69 -11.67
N SER A 130 19.24 -15.35 -12.54
CA SER A 130 18.50 -14.10 -12.38
C SER A 130 17.72 -14.13 -11.07
N ASN A 131 17.83 -13.08 -10.29
CA ASN A 131 17.23 -12.99 -8.96
C ASN A 131 15.70 -12.84 -9.08
N PRO A 132 14.90 -13.83 -8.65
CA PRO A 132 13.45 -13.78 -8.75
C PRO A 132 12.79 -12.76 -7.81
N LEU A 133 13.55 -12.17 -6.88
CA LEU A 133 13.05 -11.13 -5.96
C LEU A 133 13.28 -9.70 -6.49
N PHE A 134 14.16 -9.55 -7.49
CA PHE A 134 14.44 -8.25 -8.09
C PHE A 134 13.24 -7.71 -8.88
N SER A 135 12.66 -8.55 -9.72
CA SER A 135 11.53 -8.27 -10.60
C SER A 135 10.87 -9.58 -11.01
N TYR A 136 9.70 -9.50 -11.65
CA TYR A 136 9.05 -10.64 -12.29
C TYR A 136 8.89 -10.41 -13.80
N THR A 137 9.17 -11.45 -14.59
CA THR A 137 8.92 -11.44 -16.04
C THR A 137 7.62 -12.18 -16.36
N PHE A 138 6.69 -11.50 -17.02
CA PHE A 138 5.39 -12.03 -17.38
C PHE A 138 5.51 -13.21 -18.33
N GLN A 139 5.03 -14.38 -17.90
CA GLN A 139 4.98 -15.59 -18.72
C GLN A 139 3.86 -15.54 -19.77
N ALA A 140 2.82 -14.74 -19.53
CA ALA A 140 1.67 -14.59 -20.40
C ALA A 140 1.24 -13.12 -20.45
N ARG A 141 0.55 -12.76 -21.54
CA ARG A 141 -0.06 -11.45 -21.69
C ARG A 141 -1.25 -11.30 -20.74
N ILE A 142 -1.37 -10.15 -20.11
CA ILE A 142 -2.64 -9.62 -19.59
C ILE A 142 -3.14 -8.53 -20.55
N GLN A 143 -4.45 -8.44 -20.71
CA GLN A 143 -5.07 -7.43 -21.56
C GLN A 143 -6.00 -6.61 -20.70
N ASP A 144 -5.75 -5.31 -20.63
CA ASP A 144 -6.70 -4.35 -20.11
C ASP A 144 -7.87 -4.24 -21.11
N ARG A 145 -9.08 -4.37 -20.60
CA ARG A 145 -10.34 -4.38 -21.37
C ARG A 145 -11.29 -3.29 -20.92
N LEU A 146 -10.85 -2.40 -20.05
CA LEU A 146 -11.62 -1.26 -19.62
C LEU A 146 -11.58 -0.20 -20.73
N ASP A 147 -12.75 0.28 -21.13
CA ASP A 147 -12.88 1.29 -22.20
C ASP A 147 -12.46 2.65 -21.62
N PRO A 148 -11.53 3.39 -22.26
CA PRO A 148 -10.88 4.53 -21.62
C PRO A 148 -11.79 5.75 -21.56
N ILE A 149 -11.86 6.39 -20.39
CA ILE A 149 -12.29 7.78 -20.25
C ILE A 149 -11.31 8.50 -19.31
N PRO A 150 -10.61 9.51 -19.83
CA PRO A 150 -9.29 9.30 -20.42
C PRO A 150 -8.31 8.68 -19.40
N ASP A 151 -7.85 7.42 -19.55
CA ASP A 151 -6.83 6.86 -18.65
C ASP A 151 -6.05 5.66 -19.25
N ALA A 152 -4.90 5.34 -18.61
CA ALA A 152 -3.80 4.49 -19.08
C ALA A 152 -4.19 3.04 -19.43
N ASP A 153 -3.45 2.43 -20.37
CA ASP A 153 -3.65 1.05 -20.81
C ASP A 153 -2.71 0.10 -20.06
N TYR A 154 -3.26 -0.71 -19.14
CA TYR A 154 -2.47 -1.65 -18.32
C TYR A 154 -2.15 -2.98 -19.00
N THR A 155 -2.47 -3.14 -20.29
CA THR A 155 -2.06 -4.31 -21.06
C THR A 155 -0.55 -4.55 -20.93
N LYS A 156 -0.16 -5.67 -20.30
CA LYS A 156 1.23 -6.13 -20.25
C LYS A 156 1.43 -7.30 -21.23
N PRO A 157 2.35 -7.19 -22.20
CA PRO A 157 2.69 -8.31 -23.07
C PRO A 157 3.44 -9.40 -22.29
N ALA A 158 3.44 -10.63 -22.82
CA ALA A 158 4.38 -11.64 -22.35
C ALA A 158 5.82 -11.14 -22.55
N GLY A 159 6.69 -11.41 -21.59
CA GLY A 159 8.05 -10.89 -21.54
C GLY A 159 8.20 -9.50 -20.89
N TYR A 160 7.10 -8.84 -20.50
CA TYR A 160 7.17 -7.64 -19.67
C TYR A 160 7.86 -7.95 -18.32
N GLU A 161 8.83 -7.15 -17.92
CA GLU A 161 9.48 -7.21 -16.61
C GLU A 161 8.88 -6.13 -15.71
N THR A 162 8.44 -6.48 -14.50
CA THR A 162 7.92 -5.50 -13.54
C THR A 162 8.99 -4.49 -13.16
N VAL A 163 8.59 -3.23 -12.95
CA VAL A 163 9.50 -2.15 -12.61
C VAL A 163 9.01 -1.34 -11.42
N ARG A 164 9.96 -0.76 -10.70
CA ARG A 164 9.75 0.15 -9.56
C ARG A 164 10.20 1.55 -9.95
N TYR A 165 9.90 2.54 -9.11
CA TYR A 165 10.48 3.87 -9.24
C TYR A 165 12.01 3.79 -9.43
N PRO A 166 12.62 4.61 -10.31
CA PRO A 166 12.00 5.68 -11.11
C PRO A 166 11.44 5.24 -12.47
N PHE A 167 11.41 3.95 -12.79
CA PHE A 167 10.98 3.45 -14.09
C PHE A 167 9.45 3.48 -14.27
N SER A 168 9.03 3.39 -15.53
CA SER A 168 7.62 3.30 -15.94
C SER A 168 7.27 1.90 -16.43
N GLY A 169 6.15 1.38 -15.95
CA GLY A 169 5.56 0.12 -16.34
C GLY A 169 4.38 0.26 -17.31
N LEU A 170 3.97 1.46 -17.71
CA LEU A 170 2.83 1.64 -18.63
C LEU A 170 3.23 1.26 -20.06
N VAL A 171 3.06 -0.01 -20.40
CA VAL A 171 3.50 -0.58 -21.69
C VAL A 171 2.34 -0.97 -22.61
N GLY A 172 1.12 -0.54 -22.30
CA GLY A 172 -0.01 -0.67 -23.21
C GLY A 172 0.26 0.00 -24.56
N PRO A 173 -0.41 -0.42 -25.64
CA PRO A 173 -0.25 0.12 -27.00
C PRO A 173 -0.12 1.65 -27.12
N LYS A 174 -0.79 2.42 -26.26
CA LYS A 174 -0.78 3.89 -26.25
C LYS A 174 0.41 4.50 -25.49
N ASP A 175 0.93 3.79 -24.49
CA ASP A 175 1.90 4.33 -23.53
C ASP A 175 3.33 3.85 -23.79
N LYS A 176 3.47 2.70 -24.46
CA LYS A 176 4.75 2.01 -24.70
C LYS A 176 5.89 2.91 -25.23
N ASN A 177 5.59 3.88 -26.10
CA ASN A 177 6.62 4.74 -26.68
C ASN A 177 7.17 5.73 -25.65
N LYS A 178 6.30 6.31 -24.82
CA LYS A 178 6.72 7.24 -23.75
C LYS A 178 7.50 6.50 -22.68
N THR A 179 6.98 5.35 -22.26
CA THR A 179 7.66 4.45 -21.33
C THR A 179 9.03 4.04 -21.83
N TRP A 180 9.17 3.73 -23.13
CA TRP A 180 10.47 3.41 -23.72
C TRP A 180 11.46 4.58 -23.64
N VAL A 181 11.03 5.80 -24.02
CA VAL A 181 11.89 6.99 -23.94
C VAL A 181 12.32 7.27 -22.49
N HIS A 182 11.36 7.26 -21.56
CA HIS A 182 11.60 7.45 -20.13
C HIS A 182 12.61 6.45 -19.57
N ASN A 183 12.33 5.16 -19.75
CA ASN A 183 13.17 4.09 -19.22
C ASN A 183 14.56 4.07 -19.88
N ASN A 184 14.68 4.38 -21.17
CA ASN A 184 15.98 4.42 -21.84
C ASN A 184 16.91 5.48 -21.22
N SER A 185 16.38 6.66 -20.91
CA SER A 185 17.16 7.70 -20.22
C SER A 185 17.64 7.28 -18.83
N LEU A 186 16.82 6.52 -18.09
CA LEU A 186 17.18 5.98 -16.78
C LEU A 186 18.21 4.85 -16.89
N HIS A 187 18.11 4.01 -17.93
CA HIS A 187 19.11 2.97 -18.19
C HIS A 187 20.48 3.57 -18.50
N GLU A 188 20.56 4.71 -19.20
CA GLU A 188 21.80 5.44 -19.47
C GLU A 188 22.48 5.96 -18.18
N MET A 189 21.72 6.23 -17.12
CA MET A 189 22.26 6.62 -15.80
C MET A 189 22.91 5.45 -15.06
N GLY A 190 22.56 4.21 -15.40
CA GLY A 190 23.07 2.99 -14.80
C GLY A 190 22.40 2.60 -13.47
N GLU A 191 22.46 1.30 -13.16
CA GLU A 191 21.72 0.69 -12.05
C GLU A 191 22.05 1.29 -10.68
N LYS A 192 23.31 1.65 -10.44
CA LYS A 192 23.72 2.27 -9.18
C LYS A 192 22.99 3.59 -8.93
N ALA A 193 22.81 4.41 -9.97
CA ALA A 193 22.12 5.68 -9.86
C ALA A 193 20.63 5.48 -9.65
N THR A 194 19.98 4.62 -10.44
CA THR A 194 18.53 4.37 -10.32
C THR A 194 18.17 3.67 -9.01
N ASN A 195 19.00 2.74 -8.52
CA ASN A 195 18.82 2.12 -7.20
C ASN A 195 18.96 3.15 -6.07
N LYS A 196 19.88 4.10 -6.22
CA LYS A 196 20.00 5.21 -5.26
C LYS A 196 18.75 6.08 -5.27
N MET A 197 18.20 6.41 -6.45
CA MET A 197 16.95 7.17 -6.55
C MET A 197 15.81 6.47 -5.82
N LEU A 198 15.63 5.15 -6.03
CA LEU A 198 14.62 4.36 -5.32
C LEU A 198 14.78 4.40 -3.80
N ASN A 199 15.99 4.13 -3.30
CA ASN A 199 16.24 4.15 -1.86
C ASN A 199 16.13 5.55 -1.25
N ASP A 200 16.60 6.59 -1.95
CA ASP A 200 16.46 7.98 -1.53
C ASP A 200 14.97 8.35 -1.44
N ASN A 201 14.16 7.95 -2.43
CA ASN A 201 12.72 8.21 -2.40
C ASN A 201 12.07 7.49 -1.20
N ILE A 202 12.31 6.19 -1.03
CA ILE A 202 11.74 5.41 0.08
C ILE A 202 12.15 5.97 1.45
N THR A 203 13.44 6.26 1.66
CA THR A 203 13.90 6.86 2.93
C THR A 203 13.28 8.23 3.16
N THR A 204 13.09 9.01 2.10
CA THR A 204 12.38 10.31 2.14
C THR A 204 10.94 10.12 2.60
N TRP A 205 10.17 9.20 2.02
CA TRP A 205 8.80 8.89 2.48
C TRP A 205 8.76 8.42 3.93
N LEU A 206 9.70 7.55 4.32
CA LEU A 206 9.76 7.01 5.67
C LEU A 206 10.06 8.08 6.74
N THR A 207 10.90 9.08 6.43
CA THR A 207 11.53 9.93 7.45
C THR A 207 11.41 11.44 7.27
N LYS A 208 11.16 11.95 6.05
CA LYS A 208 11.35 13.38 5.76
C LYS A 208 10.28 14.27 6.36
N SER A 209 9.01 13.86 6.30
CA SER A 209 7.90 14.61 6.88
C SER A 209 8.18 14.80 8.37
N SER A 210 8.57 16.01 8.75
CA SER A 210 8.92 16.38 10.12
C SER A 210 8.80 17.88 10.29
N PHE A 211 8.39 18.31 11.48
CA PHE A 211 8.19 19.72 11.80
C PHE A 211 8.58 19.99 13.25
N LEU A 212 8.83 21.25 13.60
CA LEU A 212 9.09 21.64 14.99
C LEU A 212 7.75 21.89 15.69
N ASN A 213 7.53 21.27 16.84
CA ASN A 213 6.36 21.55 17.66
C ASN A 213 6.46 22.91 18.37
N SER A 214 5.43 23.26 19.14
CA SER A 214 5.37 24.52 19.89
C SER A 214 6.50 24.71 20.91
N ASP A 215 7.09 23.60 21.38
CA ASP A 215 8.24 23.59 22.30
C ASP A 215 9.59 23.60 21.56
N GLY A 216 9.60 23.70 20.22
CA GLY A 216 10.80 23.61 19.40
C GLY A 216 11.36 22.18 19.26
N LYS A 217 10.61 21.15 19.67
CA LYS A 217 10.99 19.73 19.51
C LYS A 217 10.55 19.22 18.14
N ARG A 218 11.46 18.55 17.42
CA ARG A 218 11.16 17.90 16.15
C ARG A 218 10.16 16.76 16.34
N GLN A 219 9.03 16.86 15.64
CA GLN A 219 8.04 15.81 15.48
C GLN A 219 8.25 15.16 14.13
N SER A 220 8.14 13.85 14.10
CA SER A 220 8.18 13.07 12.87
C SER A 220 6.74 12.79 12.43
N ALA A 221 6.48 12.94 11.14
CA ALA A 221 5.19 12.74 10.47
C ALA A 221 5.36 11.88 9.21
N GLY A 222 6.46 11.13 9.15
CA GLY A 222 6.74 10.21 8.06
C GLY A 222 5.88 8.95 8.14
N VAL A 223 6.03 8.08 7.15
CA VAL A 223 5.29 6.81 7.10
C VAL A 223 5.57 5.94 8.35
N LYS A 224 6.79 6.00 8.89
CA LYS A 224 7.16 5.29 10.12
C LYS A 224 6.23 5.64 11.29
N ASP A 225 5.92 6.91 11.50
CA ASP A 225 5.09 7.35 12.62
C ASP A 225 3.64 6.93 12.41
N LYS A 226 3.16 6.93 11.17
CA LYS A 226 1.83 6.40 10.83
C LYS A 226 1.69 4.92 11.16
N TYR A 227 2.74 4.10 11.00
CA TYR A 227 2.73 2.72 11.48
C TYR A 227 2.59 2.64 13.01
N TYR A 228 3.20 3.55 13.77
CA TYR A 228 3.01 3.58 15.22
C TYR A 228 1.62 4.07 15.61
N HIS A 229 1.11 5.09 14.93
CA HIS A 229 -0.22 5.64 15.17
C HIS A 229 -1.33 4.63 14.85
N CYS A 230 -1.17 3.79 13.83
CA CYS A 230 -2.19 2.79 13.53
C CYS A 230 -2.33 1.74 14.62
N LEU A 231 -1.26 1.44 15.36
CA LEU A 231 -1.32 0.55 16.53
C LEU A 231 -2.15 1.16 17.68
N ASP A 232 -2.41 2.47 17.69
CA ASP A 232 -3.27 3.14 18.67
C ASP A 232 -4.76 3.13 18.28
N ALA A 233 -5.13 2.65 17.08
CA ALA A 233 -6.52 2.63 16.64
C ALA A 233 -7.42 1.82 17.61
N PRO A 234 -8.54 2.37 18.07
CA PRO A 234 -9.27 1.85 19.24
C PRO A 234 -10.08 0.58 18.98
N ASN A 235 -10.37 0.26 17.72
CA ASN A 235 -11.14 -0.92 17.33
C ASN A 235 -10.74 -1.38 15.91
N TYR A 236 -11.08 -2.63 15.59
CA TYR A 236 -10.67 -3.24 14.32
C TYR A 236 -11.26 -2.53 13.10
N THR A 237 -12.52 -2.07 13.17
CA THR A 237 -13.16 -1.38 12.04
C THR A 237 -12.34 -0.19 11.57
N VAL A 238 -11.94 0.71 12.46
CA VAL A 238 -11.18 1.93 12.10
C VAL A 238 -9.67 1.69 12.00
N PHE A 239 -9.15 0.62 12.60
CA PHE A 239 -7.80 0.15 12.35
C PHE A 239 -7.64 -0.37 10.91
N SER A 240 -8.65 -1.09 10.40
CA SER A 240 -8.50 -1.92 9.22
C SER A 240 -8.34 -1.14 7.92
N ASN A 241 -9.04 0.00 7.75
CA ASN A 241 -9.17 0.62 6.45
C ASN A 241 -9.41 2.13 6.48
N THR A 242 -9.11 2.77 5.35
CA THR A 242 -9.21 4.20 5.10
C THR A 242 -10.63 4.76 5.19
N THR A 243 -11.64 4.06 4.66
CA THR A 243 -13.04 4.54 4.66
C THR A 243 -13.61 4.63 6.07
N SER A 244 -13.39 3.60 6.89
CA SER A 244 -13.85 3.59 8.28
C SER A 244 -13.13 4.65 9.11
N ALA A 245 -11.81 4.79 8.97
CA ALA A 245 -11.05 5.81 9.69
C ALA A 245 -11.44 7.23 9.29
N GLN A 246 -11.75 7.47 8.02
CA GLN A 246 -12.25 8.76 7.54
C GLN A 246 -13.54 9.14 8.27
N GLN A 247 -14.54 8.25 8.26
CA GLN A 247 -15.82 8.50 8.95
C GLN A 247 -15.62 8.73 10.45
N TRP A 248 -14.77 7.93 11.10
CA TRP A 248 -14.52 8.04 12.53
C TRP A 248 -13.89 9.37 12.92
N ASN A 249 -12.99 9.88 12.09
CA ASN A 249 -12.38 11.19 12.30
C ASN A 249 -13.36 12.33 12.02
N ASP A 250 -14.18 12.22 10.96
CA ASP A 250 -15.23 13.20 10.66
C ASP A 250 -16.21 13.38 11.83
N GLU A 251 -16.63 12.27 12.45
CA GLU A 251 -17.54 12.26 13.60
C GLU A 251 -16.85 12.74 14.88
N GLY A 252 -15.62 12.28 15.12
CA GLY A 252 -14.93 12.48 16.39
C GLY A 252 -14.33 13.87 16.58
N LEU A 253 -14.01 14.61 15.52
CA LEU A 253 -13.39 15.94 15.63
C LEU A 253 -14.31 17.02 16.23
N GLN A 254 -15.58 16.68 16.49
CA GLN A 254 -16.53 17.52 17.23
C GLN A 254 -16.53 17.23 18.75
N GLU A 255 -15.89 16.15 19.19
CA GLU A 255 -15.92 15.68 20.57
C GLU A 255 -14.66 16.13 21.36
N PRO A 256 -14.82 16.79 22.52
CA PRO A 256 -13.69 17.21 23.33
C PRO A 256 -12.78 16.04 23.75
N GLY A 257 -11.47 16.21 23.54
CA GLY A 257 -10.46 15.20 23.87
C GLY A 257 -10.30 14.11 22.80
N PHE A 258 -10.98 14.21 21.67
CA PHE A 258 -10.85 13.22 20.60
C PHE A 258 -9.44 13.20 19.99
N LYS A 259 -8.95 12.01 19.64
CA LYS A 259 -7.70 11.82 18.93
C LYS A 259 -7.98 11.14 17.60
N SER A 260 -7.58 11.79 16.51
CA SER A 260 -7.73 11.25 15.16
C SER A 260 -7.02 9.90 15.03
N VAL A 261 -7.68 8.95 14.37
CA VAL A 261 -7.16 7.60 14.12
C VAL A 261 -6.45 7.54 12.77
N VAL A 262 -5.38 6.75 12.73
CA VAL A 262 -4.67 6.38 11.50
C VAL A 262 -4.96 4.90 11.22
N PRO A 263 -5.53 4.52 10.08
CA PRO A 263 -5.74 3.10 9.75
C PRO A 263 -4.43 2.47 9.29
N LEU A 264 -4.31 1.14 9.41
CA LEU A 264 -3.20 0.35 8.87
C LEU A 264 -3.01 0.56 7.37
N GLU A 265 -4.12 0.75 6.64
CA GLU A 265 -4.13 0.94 5.20
C GLU A 265 -3.46 2.27 4.76
N SER A 266 -3.40 3.30 5.61
CA SER A 266 -2.77 4.59 5.28
C SER A 266 -1.25 4.47 5.05
N PRO A 267 -0.42 3.98 6.01
CA PRO A 267 1.01 3.79 5.78
C PRO A 267 1.29 2.74 4.70
N HIS A 268 0.45 1.71 4.57
CA HIS A 268 0.50 0.76 3.44
C HIS A 268 0.42 1.47 2.07
N ASN A 269 -0.59 2.32 1.87
CA ASN A 269 -0.78 3.05 0.62
C ASN A 269 0.45 3.94 0.30
N LEU A 270 1.03 4.56 1.31
CA LEU A 270 2.19 5.44 1.14
C LEU A 270 3.43 4.67 0.64
N ILE A 271 3.68 3.45 1.15
CA ILE A 271 4.79 2.60 0.67
C ILE A 271 4.55 2.11 -0.76
N HIS A 272 3.31 1.72 -1.10
CA HIS A 272 2.95 1.41 -2.47
C HIS A 272 3.31 2.53 -3.44
N LEU A 273 2.97 3.78 -3.10
CA LEU A 273 3.27 4.94 -3.95
C LEU A 273 4.78 5.27 -3.96
N ALA A 274 5.49 5.15 -2.83
CA ALA A 274 6.93 5.38 -2.75
C ALA A 274 7.73 4.40 -3.63
N VAL A 275 7.40 3.11 -3.57
CA VAL A 275 8.03 2.07 -4.40
C VAL A 275 7.55 2.18 -5.86
N GLY A 276 6.30 2.59 -6.04
CA GLY A 276 5.55 2.53 -7.30
C GLY A 276 5.60 3.77 -8.19
N GLY A 277 6.28 4.85 -7.79
CA GLY A 277 6.53 5.95 -8.71
C GLY A 277 6.21 7.37 -8.26
N PHE A 278 5.87 7.59 -7.00
CA PHE A 278 5.64 8.92 -6.47
C PHE A 278 6.85 9.42 -5.69
N ASP A 279 7.31 10.60 -6.05
CA ASP A 279 8.25 11.36 -5.23
C ASP A 279 7.52 12.04 -4.07
N LEU A 280 8.17 12.09 -2.91
CA LEU A 280 7.66 12.92 -1.83
C LEU A 280 7.85 14.41 -2.21
N PRO A 281 6.78 15.22 -2.17
CA PRO A 281 6.83 16.63 -2.58
C PRO A 281 7.89 17.45 -1.83
N GLY A 282 8.54 18.40 -2.53
CA GLY A 282 9.55 19.31 -1.97
C GLY A 282 10.93 18.70 -1.70
N SER A 283 11.28 17.60 -2.38
CA SER A 283 12.61 16.97 -2.38
C SER A 283 13.43 17.32 -3.63
N ASN A 284 13.75 18.61 -3.85
CA ASN A 284 14.73 19.09 -4.85
C ASN A 284 14.61 18.60 -6.32
N SER A 285 13.56 17.91 -6.70
CA SER A 285 13.11 17.74 -8.07
C SER A 285 11.58 17.69 -8.09
N ASP A 286 10.97 18.30 -9.10
CA ASP A 286 9.59 18.01 -9.45
C ASP A 286 9.41 16.48 -9.56
N GLN A 287 8.20 15.98 -9.29
CA GLN A 287 7.87 14.57 -9.49
C GLN A 287 8.43 14.08 -10.83
N ILE A 288 9.20 12.99 -10.82
CA ILE A 288 9.70 12.39 -12.06
C ILE A 288 8.49 12.00 -12.90
N GLY A 289 8.22 12.81 -13.92
CA GLY A 289 7.13 12.58 -14.86
C GLY A 289 7.23 11.18 -15.45
N ASP A 290 6.08 10.54 -15.66
CA ASP A 290 5.96 9.21 -16.25
C ASP A 290 6.56 8.03 -15.46
N ALA A 291 7.06 8.21 -14.22
CA ALA A 291 7.51 7.10 -13.37
C ALA A 291 6.33 6.25 -12.85
N ASN A 292 5.80 5.32 -13.63
CA ASN A 292 4.59 4.54 -13.32
C ASN A 292 4.92 3.06 -13.03
N GLY A 293 5.66 2.79 -11.95
CA GLY A 293 6.03 1.43 -11.54
C GLY A 293 4.83 0.60 -11.07
N ASP A 294 4.92 -0.73 -11.17
CA ASP A 294 3.77 -1.62 -10.95
C ASP A 294 3.20 -1.54 -9.53
N MET A 295 4.05 -1.32 -8.52
CA MET A 295 3.63 -1.15 -7.12
C MET A 295 2.71 0.05 -6.87
N GLY A 296 2.65 1.01 -7.80
CA GLY A 296 1.95 2.28 -7.62
C GLY A 296 0.43 2.18 -7.72
N GLU A 297 -0.07 1.08 -8.29
CA GLU A 297 -1.51 0.87 -8.51
C GLU A 297 -1.93 -0.59 -8.29
N ASN A 298 -3.16 -0.75 -7.83
CA ASN A 298 -3.71 -2.06 -7.47
C ASN A 298 -3.81 -3.03 -8.65
N ASP A 299 -3.84 -2.52 -9.88
CA ASP A 299 -3.98 -3.30 -11.11
C ASP A 299 -2.88 -4.35 -11.25
N THR A 300 -1.61 -4.00 -11.01
CA THR A 300 -0.47 -4.93 -11.23
C THR A 300 0.57 -4.99 -10.11
N ALA A 301 0.37 -4.28 -8.99
CA ALA A 301 1.32 -4.26 -7.86
C ALA A 301 1.78 -5.65 -7.39
N ALA A 302 0.85 -6.61 -7.29
CA ALA A 302 1.17 -7.95 -6.81
C ALA A 302 2.07 -8.78 -7.75
N PHE A 303 2.30 -8.35 -8.99
CA PHE A 303 3.29 -8.99 -9.85
C PHE A 303 4.72 -8.59 -9.47
N ASP A 304 4.94 -7.50 -8.74
CA ASP A 304 6.26 -7.20 -8.20
C ASP A 304 6.53 -8.07 -6.96
N PRO A 305 7.61 -8.87 -6.92
CA PRO A 305 7.92 -9.71 -5.76
C PRO A 305 7.97 -8.95 -4.42
N ILE A 306 8.38 -7.67 -4.40
CA ILE A 306 8.47 -6.88 -3.14
C ILE A 306 7.11 -6.69 -2.47
N PHE A 307 6.02 -6.75 -3.24
CA PHE A 307 4.65 -6.70 -2.74
C PHE A 307 4.45 -7.63 -1.55
N TYR A 308 4.91 -8.86 -1.65
CA TYR A 308 4.65 -9.88 -0.63
C TYR A 308 5.44 -9.66 0.65
N PHE A 309 6.58 -8.99 0.57
CA PHE A 309 7.42 -8.66 1.73
C PHE A 309 6.90 -7.42 2.46
N HIS A 310 6.42 -6.43 1.69
CA HIS A 310 5.64 -5.30 2.20
C HIS A 310 4.37 -5.79 2.91
N HIS A 311 3.56 -6.60 2.24
CA HIS A 311 2.30 -7.13 2.82
C HIS A 311 2.55 -8.06 4.01
N CYS A 312 3.67 -8.79 4.06
CA CYS A 312 4.07 -9.55 5.24
C CYS A 312 4.41 -8.63 6.44
N PHE A 313 4.94 -7.43 6.20
CA PHE A 313 5.10 -6.42 7.24
C PHE A 313 3.77 -5.79 7.67
N ILE A 314 2.85 -5.54 6.74
CA ILE A 314 1.47 -5.11 7.05
C ILE A 314 0.77 -6.16 7.93
N ASP A 315 0.96 -7.44 7.63
CA ASP A 315 0.42 -8.53 8.43
C ASP A 315 1.05 -8.61 9.84
N LEU A 316 2.35 -8.34 9.95
CA LEU A 316 3.02 -8.17 11.25
C LEU A 316 2.45 -6.98 12.04
N MET A 317 2.16 -5.84 11.39
CA MET A 317 1.53 -4.69 12.06
C MET A 317 0.11 -5.03 12.53
N PHE A 318 -0.65 -5.76 11.71
CA PHE A 318 -1.96 -6.27 12.11
C PHE A 318 -1.85 -7.18 13.34
N TRP A 319 -0.91 -8.13 13.34
CA TRP A 319 -0.69 -8.98 14.50
C TRP A 319 -0.27 -8.19 15.75
N ARG A 320 0.62 -7.20 15.61
CA ARG A 320 1.03 -6.30 16.71
C ARG A 320 -0.15 -5.52 17.28
N TRP A 321 -1.06 -5.03 16.43
CA TRP A 321 -2.29 -4.38 16.87
C TRP A 321 -3.19 -5.38 17.63
N GLN A 322 -3.36 -6.60 17.10
CA GLN A 322 -4.13 -7.65 17.79
C GLN A 322 -3.58 -7.90 19.19
N LYS A 323 -2.27 -8.09 19.33
CA LYS A 323 -1.61 -8.27 20.63
C LYS A 323 -1.82 -7.11 21.58
N LYS A 324 -1.62 -5.88 21.09
CA LYS A 324 -1.77 -4.67 21.91
C LYS A 324 -3.20 -4.49 22.44
N HIS A 325 -4.20 -4.91 21.68
CA HIS A 325 -5.62 -4.73 21.99
C HIS A 325 -6.31 -6.01 22.51
N ASN A 326 -5.56 -7.08 22.76
CA ASN A 326 -6.07 -8.40 23.19
C ASN A 326 -7.11 -8.98 22.20
N LYS A 327 -6.82 -8.93 20.90
CA LYS A 327 -7.67 -9.35 19.77
C LYS A 327 -7.05 -10.51 18.98
N GLU A 328 -6.17 -11.31 19.59
CA GLU A 328 -5.51 -12.46 18.96
C GLU A 328 -6.46 -13.63 18.65
N HIS A 329 -7.62 -13.67 19.31
CA HIS A 329 -8.61 -14.75 19.19
C HIS A 329 -9.98 -14.29 18.67
N SER A 330 -10.24 -12.98 18.64
CA SER A 330 -11.49 -12.44 18.14
C SER A 330 -11.30 -11.05 17.56
N LEU A 331 -12.05 -10.77 16.49
CA LEU A 331 -12.21 -9.46 15.90
C LEU A 331 -13.69 -9.09 15.96
N GLU A 332 -13.97 -7.79 15.94
CA GLU A 332 -15.32 -7.25 15.94
C GLU A 332 -15.40 -6.15 14.88
N ILE A 333 -16.51 -6.13 14.13
CA ILE A 333 -16.80 -5.10 13.13
C ILE A 333 -18.05 -4.34 13.58
N ILE A 334 -17.96 -3.01 13.63
CA ILE A 334 -19.12 -2.13 13.79
C ILE A 334 -20.03 -2.32 12.58
N GLN A 335 -21.16 -3.00 12.79
CA GLN A 335 -22.09 -3.32 11.70
C GLN A 335 -22.70 -2.05 11.13
N GLY A 336 -22.79 -1.96 9.80
CA GLY A 336 -23.39 -0.82 9.13
C GLY A 336 -22.47 0.41 9.03
N TYR A 337 -21.23 0.34 9.52
CA TYR A 337 -20.29 1.47 9.48
C TYR A 337 -19.67 1.63 8.09
N PRO A 338 -19.31 2.84 7.62
CA PRO A 338 -18.57 3.01 6.38
C PRO A 338 -17.29 2.17 6.35
N GLY A 339 -17.01 1.54 5.21
CA GLY A 339 -16.00 0.50 5.06
C GLY A 339 -16.52 -0.93 5.30
N THR A 340 -17.81 -1.09 5.61
CA THR A 340 -18.46 -2.41 5.75
C THR A 340 -19.43 -2.72 4.61
N ASN A 341 -19.49 -1.92 3.54
CA ASN A 341 -20.30 -2.23 2.37
C ASN A 341 -19.43 -2.49 1.13
N SER A 342 -19.83 -3.48 0.34
CA SER A 342 -19.19 -3.82 -0.94
C SER A 342 -19.07 -2.65 -1.94
N VAL A 343 -19.89 -1.60 -1.84
CA VAL A 343 -19.78 -0.42 -2.73
C VAL A 343 -18.79 0.64 -2.21
N ASP A 344 -18.27 0.46 -1.00
CA ASP A 344 -17.30 1.40 -0.43
C ASP A 344 -15.99 1.36 -1.22
N ASN A 345 -15.40 2.55 -1.37
CA ASN A 345 -14.08 2.78 -1.95
C ASN A 345 -13.85 2.16 -3.34
N GLN A 346 -13.28 0.95 -3.43
CA GLN A 346 -12.92 0.30 -4.70
C GLN A 346 -14.13 -0.32 -5.43
N GLY A 347 -15.25 -0.50 -4.73
CA GLY A 347 -16.44 -1.18 -5.21
C GLY A 347 -16.36 -2.72 -5.10
N PRO A 348 -17.41 -3.44 -5.52
CA PRO A 348 -17.53 -4.85 -5.20
C PRO A 348 -16.53 -5.71 -6.01
N THR A 349 -16.03 -6.76 -5.36
CA THR A 349 -15.13 -7.75 -5.96
C THR A 349 -15.90 -8.81 -6.75
N PRO A 350 -15.23 -9.64 -7.59
CA PRO A 350 -15.90 -10.69 -8.36
C PRO A 350 -16.68 -11.65 -7.46
N GLY A 351 -17.96 -11.86 -7.79
CA GLY A 351 -18.85 -12.75 -7.04
C GLY A 351 -19.61 -12.08 -5.89
N VAL A 352 -19.27 -10.85 -5.51
CA VAL A 352 -19.98 -10.09 -4.47
C VAL A 352 -20.96 -9.12 -5.13
N ALA A 353 -22.22 -9.12 -4.70
CA ALA A 353 -23.21 -8.17 -5.21
C ALA A 353 -22.98 -6.76 -4.64
N GLY A 354 -23.32 -5.72 -5.39
CA GLY A 354 -23.30 -4.36 -4.88
C GLY A 354 -24.32 -4.16 -3.77
N GLY A 355 -23.94 -3.43 -2.72
CA GLY A 355 -24.77 -3.18 -1.55
C GLY A 355 -24.67 -4.26 -0.45
N THR A 356 -23.90 -5.34 -0.68
CA THR A 356 -23.67 -6.39 0.32
C THR A 356 -22.88 -5.85 1.51
N TRP A 357 -23.39 -6.10 2.71
CA TRP A 357 -22.66 -5.86 3.96
C TRP A 357 -21.56 -6.90 4.15
N LEU A 358 -20.33 -6.42 4.32
CA LEU A 358 -19.13 -7.19 4.57
C LEU A 358 -19.00 -7.45 6.08
N THR A 359 -18.79 -8.70 6.44
CA THR A 359 -18.67 -9.16 7.83
C THR A 359 -17.48 -10.09 7.98
N LEU A 360 -17.22 -10.58 9.19
CA LEU A 360 -16.18 -11.58 9.41
C LEU A 360 -16.46 -12.92 8.72
N ASP A 361 -17.71 -13.16 8.33
CA ASP A 361 -18.18 -14.36 7.62
C ASP A 361 -18.17 -14.19 6.09
N SER A 362 -17.84 -12.99 5.58
CA SER A 362 -17.69 -12.76 4.15
C SER A 362 -16.56 -13.63 3.59
N PRO A 363 -16.77 -14.29 2.43
CA PRO A 363 -15.72 -15.03 1.74
C PRO A 363 -14.51 -14.15 1.41
N LEU A 364 -13.33 -14.62 1.80
CA LEU A 364 -12.04 -14.08 1.35
C LEU A 364 -11.66 -14.77 0.04
N ASP A 365 -12.47 -14.57 -0.99
CA ASP A 365 -12.24 -15.18 -2.29
C ASP A 365 -10.88 -14.78 -2.88
N PRO A 366 -10.18 -15.67 -3.60
CA PRO A 366 -10.60 -17.03 -3.98
C PRO A 366 -10.11 -18.10 -2.98
N PHE A 367 -9.77 -17.73 -1.74
CA PHE A 367 -9.06 -18.61 -0.82
C PHE A 367 -9.99 -19.65 -0.19
N ARG A 368 -9.48 -20.87 -0.02
CA ARG A 368 -10.20 -21.98 0.62
C ARG A 368 -9.80 -22.09 2.08
N ASN A 369 -10.77 -22.46 2.91
CA ASN A 369 -10.58 -22.59 4.35
C ASN A 369 -9.44 -23.58 4.65
N PRO A 370 -8.47 -23.21 5.51
CA PRO A 370 -7.32 -24.06 5.81
C PRO A 370 -7.69 -25.38 6.51
N HIS A 371 -8.87 -25.43 7.16
CA HIS A 371 -9.40 -26.60 7.86
C HIS A 371 -10.50 -27.35 7.08
N GLY A 372 -10.87 -26.88 5.88
CA GLY A 372 -11.89 -27.51 5.03
C GLY A 372 -11.90 -26.95 3.61
N ALA A 373 -11.25 -27.64 2.68
CA ALA A 373 -11.03 -27.12 1.32
C ALA A 373 -12.31 -26.90 0.49
N ASP A 374 -13.43 -27.48 0.91
CA ASP A 374 -14.78 -27.31 0.35
C ASP A 374 -15.42 -25.96 0.72
N LYS A 375 -14.93 -25.31 1.78
CA LYS A 375 -15.43 -24.02 2.27
C LYS A 375 -14.55 -22.86 1.82
N ALA A 376 -15.18 -21.71 1.59
CA ALA A 376 -14.43 -20.46 1.43
C ALA A 376 -13.74 -20.11 2.76
N MET A 377 -12.53 -19.55 2.66
CA MET A 377 -11.87 -18.91 3.80
C MET A 377 -12.65 -17.65 4.18
N THR A 378 -12.74 -17.35 5.47
CA THR A 378 -13.35 -16.14 6.01
C THR A 378 -12.37 -15.42 6.93
N SER A 379 -12.71 -14.20 7.36
CA SER A 379 -11.88 -13.48 8.35
C SER A 379 -11.74 -14.25 9.66
N ARG A 380 -12.75 -15.04 10.05
CA ARG A 380 -12.70 -15.87 11.27
C ARG A 380 -11.60 -16.92 11.23
N ASP A 381 -11.31 -17.44 10.05
CA ASP A 381 -10.33 -18.51 9.87
C ASP A 381 -8.88 -18.00 9.97
N VAL A 382 -8.66 -16.68 9.94
CA VAL A 382 -7.33 -16.06 9.87
C VAL A 382 -7.03 -15.10 11.02
N VAL A 383 -7.85 -15.09 12.07
CA VAL A 383 -7.64 -14.22 13.23
C VAL A 383 -6.35 -14.58 13.96
N ASN A 384 -6.16 -15.87 14.28
CA ASN A 384 -5.01 -16.35 15.05
C ASN A 384 -3.94 -16.94 14.13
N ILE A 385 -2.79 -16.28 14.03
CA ILE A 385 -1.71 -16.71 13.13
C ILE A 385 -1.04 -18.02 13.58
N ALA A 386 -1.03 -18.31 14.89
CA ALA A 386 -0.44 -19.53 15.41
C ALA A 386 -1.28 -20.76 15.01
N GLU A 387 -2.61 -20.63 14.95
CA GLU A 387 -3.52 -21.66 14.43
C GLU A 387 -3.34 -21.87 12.91
N LEU A 388 -2.88 -20.83 12.20
CA LEU A 388 -2.50 -20.91 10.79
C LEU A 388 -1.12 -21.55 10.57
N GLY A 389 -0.37 -21.83 11.64
CA GLY A 389 0.91 -22.53 11.60
C GLY A 389 2.13 -21.63 11.41
N TYR A 390 2.04 -20.33 11.69
CA TYR A 390 3.20 -19.43 11.67
C TYR A 390 3.22 -18.43 12.83
N VAL A 391 4.40 -17.92 13.14
CA VAL A 391 4.64 -16.84 14.10
C VAL A 391 5.65 -15.85 13.51
N TYR A 392 5.76 -14.68 14.14
CA TYR A 392 6.82 -13.70 13.85
C TYR A 392 7.92 -13.78 14.92
N ASP A 393 9.18 -13.55 14.53
CA ASP A 393 10.34 -13.51 15.44
C ASP A 393 10.34 -12.28 16.39
N TYR A 394 9.78 -11.15 15.95
CA TYR A 394 9.59 -9.95 16.77
C TYR A 394 8.12 -9.49 16.79
N PRO A 395 7.22 -10.25 17.44
CA PRO A 395 5.77 -10.05 17.35
C PRO A 395 5.25 -8.92 18.24
N GLU A 396 6.05 -8.42 19.19
CA GLU A 396 5.62 -7.36 20.10
C GLU A 396 5.51 -6.01 19.39
N PRO A 397 4.52 -5.18 19.76
CA PRO A 397 4.45 -3.82 19.25
C PRO A 397 5.73 -3.05 19.65
N PRO A 398 6.29 -2.24 18.74
CA PRO A 398 7.49 -1.46 19.02
C PRO A 398 7.23 -0.51 20.20
N THR A 399 8.20 -0.39 21.11
CA THR A 399 8.12 0.58 22.20
C THR A 399 8.27 1.99 21.62
N ARG A 400 7.22 2.81 21.74
CA ARG A 400 7.28 4.22 21.36
C ARG A 400 8.18 4.96 22.34
N VAL A 401 9.16 5.69 21.82
CA VAL A 401 9.98 6.61 22.63
C VAL A 401 9.23 7.94 22.71
N GLY A 402 8.85 8.34 23.93
CA GLY A 402 8.06 9.55 24.19
C GLY A 402 6.61 9.27 24.57
N GLU A 403 5.92 10.25 25.13
CA GLU A 403 4.51 10.12 25.49
C GLU A 403 3.62 10.08 24.24
N PRO A 404 2.55 9.26 24.23
CA PRO A 404 1.54 9.34 23.19
C PRO A 404 1.04 10.78 23.10
N HIS A 405 1.06 11.38 21.90
CA HIS A 405 0.51 12.72 21.75
C HIS A 405 -0.97 12.69 22.12
N GLY A 406 -1.38 13.65 22.94
CA GLY A 406 -2.80 13.94 23.19
C GLY A 406 -3.49 14.46 21.92
N PRO A 407 -4.72 14.94 22.06
CA PRO A 407 -5.42 15.65 20.99
C PRO A 407 -4.52 16.72 20.35
N SER A 408 -4.52 16.79 19.02
CA SER A 408 -3.76 17.76 18.24
C SER A 408 -4.65 18.43 17.19
N PRO A 409 -4.37 19.68 16.78
CA PRO A 409 -5.03 20.27 15.62
C PRO A 409 -5.00 19.33 14.42
N VAL A 410 -6.08 19.30 13.63
CA VAL A 410 -6.20 18.42 12.46
C VAL A 410 -6.50 19.27 11.23
N LEU A 411 -5.72 19.08 10.16
CA LEU A 411 -6.05 19.60 8.85
C LEU A 411 -6.99 18.61 8.15
N THR A 412 -8.25 19.00 7.98
CA THR A 412 -9.23 18.22 7.23
C THR A 412 -9.24 18.70 5.80
N VAL A 413 -8.75 17.87 4.88
CA VAL A 413 -8.70 18.14 3.44
C VAL A 413 -9.90 17.49 2.75
N SER A 414 -10.61 18.24 1.92
CA SER A 414 -11.84 17.82 1.23
C SER A 414 -11.94 18.37 -0.19
N GLY A 415 -13.04 18.08 -0.89
CA GLY A 415 -13.28 18.59 -2.25
C GLY A 415 -12.45 17.88 -3.34
N ILE A 416 -11.96 16.68 -3.06
CA ILE A 416 -11.24 15.83 -4.01
C ILE A 416 -12.19 14.72 -4.46
N ASN A 417 -12.46 14.65 -5.76
CA ASN A 417 -13.22 13.59 -6.41
C ASN A 417 -12.26 12.61 -7.08
N ARG A 418 -12.11 11.41 -6.52
CA ARG A 418 -11.21 10.37 -7.07
C ARG A 418 -11.59 9.92 -8.47
N ALA A 419 -12.84 10.06 -8.92
CA ALA A 419 -13.24 9.64 -10.27
C ALA A 419 -12.78 10.59 -11.37
N ALA A 420 -12.28 11.77 -11.00
CA ALA A 420 -11.67 12.73 -11.91
C ALA A 420 -10.14 12.74 -11.81
N ILE A 421 -9.54 11.73 -11.15
CA ILE A 421 -8.10 11.53 -11.07
C ILE A 421 -7.79 10.12 -11.55
N GLY A 422 -7.00 10.04 -12.62
CA GLY A 422 -6.48 8.77 -13.12
C GLY A 422 -5.38 8.22 -12.23
N GLY A 423 -5.58 6.99 -11.75
CA GLY A 423 -4.60 6.27 -10.95
C GLY A 423 -4.50 6.79 -9.51
N SER A 424 -3.42 6.38 -8.84
CA SER A 424 -3.13 6.81 -7.47
C SER A 424 -2.77 8.29 -7.39
N PHE A 425 -2.86 8.88 -6.20
CA PHE A 425 -2.41 10.26 -5.96
C PHE A 425 -2.08 10.52 -4.50
N VAL A 426 -1.39 11.63 -4.24
CA VAL A 426 -0.93 12.05 -2.91
C VAL A 426 -1.50 13.41 -2.57
N VAL A 427 -1.97 13.55 -1.33
CA VAL A 427 -2.24 14.84 -0.69
C VAL A 427 -1.07 15.17 0.22
N SER A 428 -0.50 16.37 0.08
CA SER A 428 0.55 16.88 0.97
C SER A 428 0.08 18.14 1.68
N ALA A 429 0.27 18.21 2.99
CA ALA A 429 0.01 19.40 3.78
C ALA A 429 1.33 20.07 4.18
N TRP A 430 1.42 21.37 3.90
CA TRP A 430 2.57 22.20 4.20
C TRP A 430 2.18 23.31 5.17
N ALA A 431 3.09 23.65 6.07
CA ALA A 431 2.97 24.83 6.93
C ALA A 431 4.15 25.78 6.70
N THR A 432 3.87 27.07 6.62
CA THR A 432 4.90 28.11 6.60
C THR A 432 5.13 28.59 8.03
N LEU A 433 6.31 28.28 8.56
CA LEU A 433 6.73 28.72 9.89
C LEU A 433 6.96 30.24 9.90
N LYS A 434 6.96 30.85 11.10
CA LYS A 434 7.29 32.28 11.27
C LYS A 434 8.64 32.70 10.69
N SER A 435 9.58 31.75 10.58
CA SER A 435 10.89 31.98 9.94
C SER A 435 10.79 32.18 8.41
N GLY A 436 9.63 31.91 7.81
CA GLY A 436 9.43 31.79 6.36
C GLY A 436 9.76 30.41 5.80
N GLU A 437 10.24 29.48 6.63
CA GLU A 437 10.52 28.10 6.23
C GLU A 437 9.21 27.33 5.97
N LYS A 438 9.11 26.68 4.81
CA LYS A 438 8.01 25.74 4.50
C LYS A 438 8.40 24.34 4.96
N VAL A 439 7.56 23.74 5.80
CA VAL A 439 7.75 22.37 6.30
C VAL A 439 6.59 21.48 5.87
N LEU A 440 6.91 20.24 5.49
CA LEU A 440 5.92 19.21 5.18
C LEU A 440 5.39 18.62 6.48
N VAL A 441 4.16 18.97 6.85
CA VAL A 441 3.55 18.57 8.12
C VAL A 441 2.82 17.24 8.05
N GLY A 442 2.49 16.77 6.84
CA GLY A 442 1.97 15.42 6.64
C GLY A 442 1.61 15.11 5.19
N THR A 443 1.44 13.82 4.93
CA THR A 443 1.03 13.29 3.63
C THR A 443 0.02 12.18 3.79
N GLU A 444 -0.87 12.06 2.81
CA GLU A 444 -1.87 11.00 2.73
C GLU A 444 -1.94 10.49 1.28
N ALA A 445 -1.96 9.17 1.13
CA ALA A 445 -1.98 8.53 -0.18
C ALA A 445 -3.33 7.87 -0.45
N VAL A 446 -3.84 8.09 -1.66
CA VAL A 446 -4.96 7.33 -2.20
C VAL A 446 -4.37 6.33 -3.19
N LEU A 447 -4.14 5.10 -2.71
CA LEU A 447 -3.83 3.97 -3.57
C LEU A 447 -5.09 3.58 -4.33
N SER A 448 -5.04 3.71 -5.65
CA SER A 448 -6.20 3.62 -6.52
C SER A 448 -5.93 2.67 -7.68
N ARG A 449 -6.81 2.74 -8.68
CA ARG A 449 -6.69 2.17 -10.01
C ARG A 449 -6.86 3.26 -11.05
N TRP A 450 -6.48 3.01 -12.29
CA TRP A 450 -6.57 4.00 -13.35
C TRP A 450 -8.00 4.34 -13.72
N HIS A 451 -8.86 3.32 -13.79
CA HIS A 451 -10.23 3.49 -14.24
C HIS A 451 -11.20 3.59 -13.06
N VAL A 452 -11.42 4.82 -12.57
CA VAL A 452 -12.41 5.11 -11.51
C VAL A 452 -13.66 5.81 -12.07
N SER A 453 -13.55 6.45 -13.25
CA SER A 453 -14.67 7.10 -13.91
C SER A 453 -15.70 6.06 -14.39
N GLY A 454 -16.92 6.12 -13.84
CA GLY A 454 -18.03 5.26 -14.28
C GLY A 454 -18.58 4.29 -13.23
N CYS A 455 -18.04 4.25 -11.99
CA CYS A 455 -18.71 3.51 -10.92
C CYS A 455 -20.03 4.15 -10.50
N LYS A 456 -21.12 3.85 -11.24
CA LYS A 456 -22.50 4.28 -10.92
C LYS A 456 -22.92 3.87 -9.50
N ASN A 457 -22.40 2.75 -9.00
CA ASN A 457 -22.74 2.22 -7.67
C ASN A 457 -21.91 2.87 -6.54
N CYS A 458 -20.78 3.50 -6.85
CA CYS A 458 -19.88 4.11 -5.88
C CYS A 458 -20.01 5.65 -5.86
N GLN A 459 -20.86 6.26 -6.69
CA GLN A 459 -20.86 7.72 -6.91
C GLN A 459 -21.08 8.55 -5.63
N ASN A 460 -21.77 7.99 -4.63
CA ASN A 460 -21.97 8.62 -3.33
C ASN A 460 -20.75 8.50 -2.39
N HIS A 461 -19.68 7.81 -2.81
CA HIS A 461 -18.48 7.48 -2.02
C HIS A 461 -17.17 7.87 -2.76
N LEU A 462 -17.24 8.80 -3.72
CA LEU A 462 -16.09 9.24 -4.51
C LEU A 462 -15.39 10.49 -3.95
N GLU A 463 -15.96 11.13 -2.93
CA GLU A 463 -15.23 12.18 -2.22
C GLU A 463 -14.10 11.54 -1.41
N VAL A 464 -12.88 12.00 -1.65
CA VAL A 464 -11.73 11.74 -0.79
C VAL A 464 -11.66 12.87 0.21
N ARG A 465 -11.76 12.50 1.48
CA ARG A 465 -11.48 13.38 2.61
C ARG A 465 -10.38 12.77 3.44
N THR A 466 -9.45 13.60 3.89
CA THR A 466 -8.34 13.11 4.70
C THR A 466 -8.02 14.03 5.86
N HIS A 467 -7.49 13.44 6.93
CA HIS A 467 -7.31 14.07 8.23
C HIS A 467 -5.83 14.00 8.59
N ILE A 468 -5.14 15.14 8.58
CA ILE A 468 -3.71 15.22 8.85
C ILE A 468 -3.50 15.87 10.23
N PRO A 469 -3.28 15.09 11.29
CA PRO A 469 -2.98 15.64 12.61
C PRO A 469 -1.61 16.33 12.62
N VAL A 470 -1.55 17.53 13.19
CA VAL A 470 -0.32 18.29 13.38
C VAL A 470 0.14 18.13 14.83
N GLU A 471 0.61 16.92 15.15
CA GLU A 471 0.96 16.51 16.51
C GLU A 471 1.90 17.48 17.23
N GLY A 472 1.59 17.81 18.48
CA GLY A 472 2.41 18.68 19.32
C GLY A 472 2.23 20.19 19.07
N TRP A 473 1.37 20.61 18.13
CA TRP A 473 0.93 22.00 18.03
C TRP A 473 -0.31 22.26 18.90
N THR A 474 -0.44 23.49 19.41
CA THR A 474 -1.68 23.94 20.08
C THR A 474 -2.53 24.74 19.11
N LYS A 475 -3.83 24.93 19.44
CA LYS A 475 -4.74 25.84 18.70
C LYS A 475 -4.12 27.22 18.44
N LYS A 476 -3.45 27.78 19.46
CA LYS A 476 -2.83 29.11 19.38
C LYS A 476 -1.60 29.16 18.46
N ASP A 477 -0.97 28.02 18.21
CA ASP A 477 0.20 27.93 17.34
C ASP A 477 -0.23 27.81 15.88
N THR A 478 -1.26 27.01 15.62
CA THR A 478 -1.84 26.87 14.28
C THR A 478 -2.48 28.16 13.77
N ASP A 479 -3.09 28.97 14.63
CA ASP A 479 -3.68 30.28 14.25
C ASP A 479 -2.64 31.27 13.67
N LYS A 480 -1.35 30.99 13.83
CA LYS A 480 -0.24 31.86 13.39
C LYS A 480 0.51 31.30 12.18
N MET A 481 0.08 30.17 11.64
CA MET A 481 0.72 29.50 10.52
C MET A 481 -0.13 29.62 9.27
N GLU A 482 0.52 29.71 8.11
CA GLU A 482 -0.14 29.58 6.82
C GLU A 482 -0.01 28.14 6.33
N PHE A 483 -1.12 27.55 5.89
CA PHE A 483 -1.16 26.18 5.38
C PHE A 483 -1.39 26.16 3.87
N GLU A 484 -0.73 25.21 3.21
CA GLU A 484 -0.87 24.96 1.78
C GLU A 484 -1.08 23.46 1.55
N ILE A 485 -2.09 23.11 0.74
CA ILE A 485 -2.38 21.73 0.37
C ILE A 485 -1.96 21.52 -1.09
N GLY A 486 -1.07 20.56 -1.30
CA GLY A 486 -0.68 20.06 -2.61
C GLY A 486 -1.42 18.79 -2.96
N LEU A 487 -1.85 18.67 -4.22
CA LEU A 487 -2.38 17.45 -4.80
C LEU A 487 -1.42 16.98 -5.90
N HIS A 488 -0.88 15.77 -5.75
CA HIS A 488 0.11 15.20 -6.65
C HIS A 488 -0.48 13.98 -7.34
N THR A 489 -0.84 14.14 -8.61
CA THR A 489 -1.43 13.08 -9.43
C THR A 489 -0.37 12.44 -10.32
N ARG A 490 -0.73 11.37 -11.03
CA ARG A 490 0.10 10.90 -12.13
C ARG A 490 0.16 11.99 -13.22
N ASN A 491 1.36 12.34 -13.67
CA ASN A 491 1.57 13.29 -14.76
C ASN A 491 1.31 12.60 -16.10
N LEU A 492 0.05 12.48 -16.51
CA LEU A 492 -0.31 12.04 -17.86
C LEU A 492 -0.22 13.23 -18.82
N SER A 493 0.44 13.04 -19.96
CA SER A 493 0.60 14.09 -21.00
C SER A 493 -0.72 14.81 -21.32
N GLY A 494 -0.72 16.14 -21.23
CA GLY A 494 -1.90 16.99 -21.51
C GLY A 494 -2.44 17.74 -20.28
N VAL A 495 -2.00 17.36 -19.07
CA VAL A 495 -2.26 18.11 -17.83
C VAL A 495 -1.00 18.92 -17.49
N PRO A 496 -1.09 20.24 -17.28
CA PRO A 496 0.10 21.08 -17.09
C PRO A 496 0.83 20.78 -15.77
N LYS A 497 2.16 20.88 -15.86
CA LYS A 497 3.18 20.44 -14.90
C LYS A 497 3.19 21.16 -13.54
N ASP A 498 2.35 22.17 -13.35
CA ASP A 498 2.37 23.03 -12.16
C ASP A 498 1.14 22.86 -11.25
N GLY A 499 0.24 21.92 -11.56
CA GLY A 499 -1.02 21.78 -10.83
C GLY A 499 -1.95 23.00 -11.00
N ARG A 500 -1.67 23.90 -11.95
CA ARG A 500 -2.48 25.10 -12.24
C ARG A 500 -3.18 25.04 -13.59
N GLY A 501 -3.36 23.85 -14.15
CA GLY A 501 -4.19 23.65 -15.33
C GLY A 501 -5.65 23.89 -15.06
N GLU A 502 -6.34 24.51 -16.01
CA GLU A 502 -7.81 24.48 -16.05
C GLU A 502 -8.27 23.00 -16.04
N GLY A 503 -8.92 22.60 -14.95
CA GLY A 503 -9.38 21.22 -14.72
C GLY A 503 -8.73 20.49 -13.53
N VAL A 504 -7.64 21.01 -12.95
CA VAL A 504 -7.06 20.42 -11.73
C VAL A 504 -7.94 20.76 -10.54
N GLN A 505 -8.44 19.72 -9.87
CA GLN A 505 -9.23 19.88 -8.65
C GLN A 505 -8.37 20.58 -7.59
N LYS A 506 -8.88 21.67 -7.03
CA LYS A 506 -8.22 22.37 -5.93
C LYS A 506 -8.77 21.81 -4.61
N PRO A 507 -7.96 21.06 -3.83
CA PRO A 507 -8.38 20.63 -2.51
C PRO A 507 -8.77 21.84 -1.67
N ARG A 508 -9.81 21.67 -0.87
CA ARG A 508 -10.16 22.61 0.21
C ARG A 508 -9.63 22.04 1.51
N PHE A 509 -9.37 22.91 2.47
CA PHE A 509 -9.06 22.44 3.81
C PHE A 509 -9.69 23.33 4.88
N SER A 510 -9.94 22.72 6.02
CA SER A 510 -10.26 23.37 7.29
C SER A 510 -9.26 22.91 8.35
N LEU A 511 -9.03 23.78 9.33
CA LEU A 511 -8.21 23.47 10.50
C LEU A 511 -9.16 23.22 11.68
N GLU A 512 -9.29 21.96 12.07
CA GLU A 512 -10.13 21.50 13.16
C GLU A 512 -9.37 21.61 14.49
N THR A 513 -9.93 22.33 15.45
CA THR A 513 -9.34 22.58 16.77
C THR A 513 -10.35 22.55 17.91
N ASP A 514 -11.60 22.19 17.62
CA ASP A 514 -12.70 22.28 18.59
C ASP A 514 -12.69 21.11 19.59
N HIS A 515 -12.04 20.00 19.23
CA HIS A 515 -11.79 18.85 20.10
C HIS A 515 -10.64 19.05 21.10
N LEU A 516 -9.92 20.18 21.07
CA LEU A 516 -8.70 20.43 21.87
C LEU A 516 -8.95 20.92 23.30
#